data_AF-B0SN26-F1
#
_entry.id   AF-B0SN26-F1
#
_cell.length_a   1.000
_cell.length_b   1.000
_cell.length_c   1.000
_cell.angle_alpha   90.00
_cell.angle_beta   90.00
_cell.angle_gamma   90.00
#
_symmetry.space_group_name_H-M   'P 1'
#
loop_
_entity.id
_entity.type
_entity.pdbx_description
1 polymer ?
#
loop_
_entity_poly.entity_id
_entity_poly.type
_entity_poly.pdbx_seq_one_letter_code
_entity_poly.pdbx_strand_id
1 'polypeptide(L)'
;MFLIRFFVLFVFLPFITLEAVDQTNWKKADNLLKKQDYQSAFQLSEAIIKSDPKDSFGWWLRLSSSSQLATKKGKWPEECFQSAKEHAQLVPEEESSSFTTAIWCLNHDARYMEMVSLIPKVLPKSREKIGNGNYGLLINTLTIAYIKLNDRKNARDILFAGLTQLSGTPEAMNTGYNVGELFYDTDISLSERERWHELFQKNLFKEKISNPLIPSISWNTSLLADEYVKQGKYNFAFDTISMLYPDMDTHVSSYWNFLRDQLLIKYKALKFRTKKLKEEPRRKLKMVFIVIPRTRLLDPLPSKLKPYQNIDEDVSEKAVSDLLLSFIYFRDSFEEVSNGIHWDYEVIRTDSEIKTTNFSDESFRYVMQPSIESIQPPLSEDVLHQIKASDGVIVVWPGTKQPEGVLITNGGGTEWNYGTVSDPEIRLTILSDSNKNISSGNHANHPIFIYHELFHVLEWAYHKSNFPKKDHPYMRKKEWPKDYQGITEWDFYSETFQKRMMTEDKMERLYWFGRKEGFYGIKVKEEKK
;
A
#
# COMPACT_ATOMS: atom_id res chain seq x y z
N MET A 1 25.79 50.01 -20.18
CA MET A 1 26.70 51.06 -20.69
C MET A 1 27.93 50.36 -21.24
N PHE A 2 28.21 50.57 -22.54
CA PHE A 2 29.29 50.04 -23.39
C PHE A 2 29.41 48.52 -23.60
N LEU A 3 29.91 48.01 -24.73
CA LEU A 3 29.69 48.27 -26.17
C LEU A 3 30.38 47.10 -26.90
N ILE A 4 29.74 46.63 -27.96
CA ILE A 4 30.18 45.78 -29.09
C ILE A 4 31.70 45.73 -29.38
N ARG A 5 32.23 44.53 -29.72
CA ARG A 5 32.93 44.30 -31.01
C ARG A 5 33.05 42.82 -31.40
N PHE A 6 32.59 42.56 -32.62
CA PHE A 6 32.74 41.35 -33.44
C PHE A 6 34.18 40.86 -33.54
N PHE A 7 34.36 39.54 -33.56
CA PHE A 7 35.44 38.93 -34.33
C PHE A 7 34.91 37.69 -35.06
N VAL A 8 34.83 37.84 -36.39
CA VAL A 8 34.62 36.76 -37.35
C VAL A 8 35.93 36.00 -37.45
N LEU A 9 35.91 34.69 -37.24
CA LEU A 9 37.00 33.81 -37.64
C LEU A 9 36.42 32.73 -38.54
N PHE A 10 36.68 32.88 -39.83
CA PHE A 10 36.46 31.88 -40.86
C PHE A 10 37.30 30.64 -40.53
N VAL A 11 36.64 29.53 -40.20
CA VAL A 11 37.24 28.20 -40.29
C VAL A 11 36.51 27.48 -41.40
N PHE A 12 37.23 27.30 -42.52
CA PHE A 12 36.82 26.43 -43.61
C PHE A 12 36.77 24.99 -43.10
N LEU A 13 35.57 24.51 -42.79
CA LEU A 13 35.27 23.08 -42.72
C LEU A 13 34.75 22.63 -44.09
N PRO A 14 35.12 21.44 -44.58
CA PRO A 14 34.59 20.92 -45.83
C PRO A 14 33.08 20.74 -45.66
N PHE A 15 32.32 21.47 -46.48
CA PHE A 15 30.88 21.31 -46.62
C PHE A 15 30.60 19.88 -47.08
N ILE A 16 30.20 19.03 -46.13
CA ILE A 16 29.27 17.95 -46.45
C ILE A 16 27.96 18.68 -46.75
N THR A 17 27.51 18.60 -47.99
CA THR A 17 26.24 19.19 -48.45
C THR A 17 25.10 18.59 -47.63
N LEU A 18 24.67 19.32 -46.59
CA LEU A 18 23.30 19.26 -46.10
C LEU A 18 22.41 19.75 -47.25
N GLU A 19 21.64 18.85 -47.86
CA GLU A 19 20.55 19.25 -48.74
C GLU A 19 19.67 20.23 -47.95
N ALA A 20 19.60 21.47 -48.45
CA ALA A 20 18.84 22.52 -47.82
C ALA A 20 17.35 22.13 -47.88
N VAL A 21 16.76 21.88 -46.71
CA VAL A 21 15.31 21.74 -46.57
C VAL A 21 14.63 22.93 -47.27
N ASP A 22 13.69 22.65 -48.17
CA ASP A 22 12.91 23.70 -48.84
C ASP A 22 12.27 24.62 -47.78
N GLN A 23 12.72 25.88 -47.72
CA GLN A 23 12.24 26.87 -46.76
C GLN A 23 10.71 27.04 -46.81
N THR A 24 10.11 26.76 -47.97
CA THR A 24 8.66 26.78 -48.18
C THR A 24 7.98 25.67 -47.38
N ASN A 25 8.46 24.43 -47.50
CA ASN A 25 7.97 23.29 -46.74
C ASN A 25 8.18 23.47 -45.24
N TRP A 26 9.33 24.00 -44.83
CA TRP A 26 9.62 24.27 -43.41
C TRP A 26 8.63 25.28 -42.81
N LYS A 27 8.42 26.42 -43.49
CA LYS A 27 7.46 27.45 -43.06
C LYS A 27 6.03 26.93 -43.05
N LYS A 28 5.66 26.09 -44.01
CA LYS A 28 4.33 25.47 -44.06
C LYS A 28 4.14 24.50 -42.89
N ALA A 29 5.11 23.65 -42.60
CA ALA A 29 5.07 22.72 -41.48
C ALA A 29 4.99 23.44 -40.12
N ASP A 30 5.84 24.46 -39.90
CA ASP A 30 5.82 25.28 -38.67
C ASP A 30 4.44 25.92 -38.43
N ASN A 31 3.83 26.48 -39.49
CA ASN A 31 2.47 27.04 -39.40
C ASN A 31 1.41 25.98 -39.03
N LEU A 32 1.52 24.76 -39.57
CA LEU A 32 0.58 23.68 -39.26
C LEU A 32 0.74 23.19 -37.82
N LEU A 33 1.98 22.99 -37.36
CA LEU A 33 2.28 22.56 -35.99
C LEU A 33 1.84 23.62 -34.96
N LYS A 34 2.07 24.91 -35.22
CA LYS A 34 1.58 26.02 -34.37
C LYS A 34 0.06 26.09 -34.28
N LYS A 35 -0.64 25.73 -35.36
CA LYS A 35 -2.10 25.62 -35.40
C LYS A 35 -2.63 24.30 -34.83
N GLN A 36 -1.74 23.40 -34.41
CA GLN A 36 -2.07 22.04 -33.98
C GLN A 36 -2.82 21.22 -35.04
N ASP A 37 -2.66 21.57 -36.32
CA ASP A 37 -3.22 20.82 -37.44
C ASP A 37 -2.30 19.65 -37.81
N TYR A 38 -2.22 18.69 -36.88
CA TYR A 38 -1.31 17.56 -36.99
C TYR A 38 -1.67 16.62 -38.14
N GLN A 39 -2.94 16.57 -38.54
CA GLN A 39 -3.36 15.71 -39.65
C GLN A 39 -2.88 16.27 -40.99
N SER A 40 -2.99 17.59 -41.20
CA SER A 40 -2.40 18.23 -42.38
C SER A 40 -0.87 18.23 -42.35
N ALA A 41 -0.25 18.35 -41.17
CA ALA A 41 1.20 18.23 -41.02
C ALA A 41 1.70 16.82 -41.39
N PHE A 42 0.94 15.79 -40.99
CA PHE A 42 1.21 14.41 -41.40
C PHE A 42 1.10 14.24 -42.91
N GLN A 43 0.02 14.73 -43.54
CA GLN A 43 -0.13 14.70 -45.01
C GLN A 43 1.01 15.41 -45.76
N LEU A 44 1.48 16.54 -45.24
CA LEU A 44 2.64 17.24 -45.78
C LEU A 44 3.90 16.38 -45.70
N SER A 45 4.12 15.70 -44.57
CA SER A 45 5.26 14.78 -44.42
C SER A 45 5.20 13.62 -45.43
N GLU A 46 4.02 13.07 -45.73
CA GLU A 46 3.88 11.99 -46.72
C GLU A 46 4.27 12.46 -48.11
N ALA A 47 3.91 13.69 -48.48
CA ALA A 47 4.29 14.27 -49.77
C ALA A 47 5.82 14.42 -49.88
N ILE A 48 6.48 14.89 -48.82
CA ILE A 48 7.93 15.07 -48.76
C ILE A 48 8.64 13.71 -48.85
N ILE A 49 8.25 12.75 -48.01
CA ILE A 49 8.83 11.39 -47.99
C ILE A 49 8.59 10.65 -49.30
N LYS A 50 7.45 10.86 -49.95
CA LYS A 50 7.17 10.27 -51.26
C LYS A 50 8.08 10.83 -52.35
N SER A 51 8.44 12.12 -52.28
CA SER A 51 9.40 12.72 -53.21
C SER A 51 10.84 12.31 -52.91
N ASP A 52 11.20 12.22 -51.64
CA ASP A 52 12.51 11.75 -51.18
C ASP A 52 12.37 10.92 -49.89
N PRO A 53 12.46 9.58 -50.00
CA PRO A 53 12.38 8.70 -48.83
C PRO A 53 13.51 8.87 -47.81
N LYS A 54 14.60 9.57 -48.14
CA LYS A 54 15.72 9.82 -47.22
C LYS A 54 15.68 11.21 -46.59
N ASP A 55 14.66 12.01 -46.88
CA ASP A 55 14.51 13.36 -46.31
C ASP A 55 14.25 13.28 -44.79
N SER A 56 15.26 13.65 -44.00
CA SER A 56 15.21 13.60 -42.54
C SER A 56 14.19 14.57 -41.94
N PHE A 57 13.94 15.71 -42.60
CA PHE A 57 12.91 16.66 -42.17
C PHE A 57 11.50 16.11 -42.40
N GLY A 58 11.27 15.43 -43.53
CA GLY A 58 10.04 14.70 -43.82
C GLY A 58 9.73 13.68 -42.71
N TRP A 59 10.70 12.85 -42.34
CA TRP A 59 10.54 11.87 -41.26
C TRP A 59 10.40 12.50 -39.87
N TRP A 60 11.13 13.57 -39.57
CA TRP A 60 10.95 14.35 -38.34
C TRP A 60 9.52 14.92 -38.23
N LEU A 61 8.99 15.48 -39.33
CA LEU A 61 7.64 16.03 -39.37
C LEU A 61 6.58 14.93 -39.24
N ARG A 62 6.80 13.77 -39.86
CA ARG A 62 5.93 12.60 -39.73
C ARG A 62 5.90 12.12 -38.28
N LEU A 63 7.06 11.95 -37.64
CA LEU A 63 7.18 11.59 -36.23
C LEU A 63 6.49 12.62 -35.32
N SER A 64 6.80 13.90 -35.49
CA SER A 64 6.24 14.98 -34.68
C SER A 64 4.71 15.03 -34.78
N SER A 65 4.15 14.96 -35.99
CA SER A 65 2.70 15.00 -36.21
C SER A 65 1.99 13.71 -35.75
N SER A 66 2.54 12.54 -36.07
CA SER A 66 1.97 11.25 -35.66
C SER A 66 2.00 11.04 -34.15
N SER A 67 3.04 11.53 -33.44
CA SER A 67 3.10 11.47 -31.98
C SER A 67 1.95 12.22 -31.31
N GLN A 68 1.58 13.40 -31.82
CA GLN A 68 0.45 14.17 -31.32
C GLN A 68 -0.89 13.48 -31.62
N LEU A 69 -0.98 12.79 -32.76
CA LEU A 69 -2.16 12.02 -33.17
C LEU A 69 -2.27 10.67 -32.46
N ALA A 70 -1.19 10.12 -31.87
CA ALA A 70 -1.18 8.83 -31.21
C ALA A 70 -2.20 8.72 -30.07
N THR A 71 -2.50 9.84 -29.40
CA THR A 71 -3.55 9.95 -28.38
C THR A 71 -4.95 9.59 -28.90
N LYS A 72 -5.20 9.74 -30.21
CA LYS A 72 -6.46 9.36 -30.87
C LYS A 72 -6.59 7.85 -31.11
N LYS A 73 -5.56 7.06 -30.80
CA LYS A 73 -5.48 5.60 -31.00
C LYS A 73 -5.71 5.18 -32.47
N GLY A 74 -5.90 3.87 -32.70
CA GLY A 74 -6.10 3.31 -34.03
C GLY A 74 -4.77 3.15 -34.75
N LYS A 75 -4.64 3.68 -35.98
CA LYS A 75 -3.38 3.56 -36.72
C LYS A 75 -2.24 4.44 -36.19
N TRP A 76 -2.56 5.50 -35.45
CA TRP A 76 -1.60 6.57 -35.14
C TRP A 76 -0.42 6.13 -34.26
N PRO A 77 -0.59 5.28 -33.23
CA PRO A 77 0.54 4.78 -32.46
C PRO A 77 1.54 3.96 -33.28
N GLU A 78 1.06 3.11 -34.19
CA GLU A 78 1.91 2.35 -35.12
C GLU A 78 2.62 3.29 -36.11
N GLU A 79 1.91 4.25 -36.70
CA GLU A 79 2.50 5.26 -37.59
C GLU A 79 3.61 6.06 -36.89
N CYS A 80 3.39 6.45 -35.62
CA CYS A 80 4.40 7.11 -34.82
C CYS A 80 5.61 6.20 -34.56
N PHE A 81 5.38 4.93 -34.21
CA PHE A 81 6.46 3.99 -33.97
C PHE A 81 7.32 3.75 -35.20
N GLN A 82 6.71 3.57 -36.38
CA GLN A 82 7.46 3.39 -37.63
C GLN A 82 8.20 4.67 -38.03
N SER A 83 7.55 5.83 -37.89
CA SER A 83 8.21 7.12 -38.15
C SER A 83 9.43 7.34 -37.25
N ALA A 84 9.35 6.92 -35.99
CA ALA A 84 10.47 6.98 -35.05
C ALA A 84 11.64 6.08 -35.47
N LYS A 85 11.37 4.87 -35.97
CA LYS A 85 12.41 3.96 -36.47
C LYS A 85 13.13 4.54 -37.68
N GLU A 86 12.37 5.05 -38.65
CA GLU A 86 12.95 5.62 -39.87
C GLU A 86 13.75 6.88 -39.58
N HIS A 87 13.22 7.79 -38.75
CA HIS A 87 13.95 8.98 -38.32
C HIS A 87 15.24 8.62 -37.56
N ALA A 88 15.19 7.64 -36.65
CA ALA A 88 16.37 7.17 -35.92
C ALA A 88 17.44 6.54 -36.83
N GLN A 89 17.04 5.89 -37.92
CA GLN A 89 17.98 5.31 -38.90
C GLN A 89 18.67 6.39 -39.74
N LEU A 90 17.93 7.43 -40.14
CA LEU A 90 18.44 8.53 -40.95
C LEU A 90 19.27 9.53 -40.14
N VAL A 91 18.94 9.70 -38.86
CA VAL A 91 19.58 10.67 -37.94
C VAL A 91 20.02 9.93 -36.67
N PRO A 92 21.14 9.18 -36.68
CA PRO A 92 21.57 8.34 -35.56
C PRO A 92 21.80 9.12 -34.26
N GLU A 93 22.19 10.39 -34.34
CA GLU A 93 22.32 11.27 -33.17
C GLU A 93 21.00 11.52 -32.45
N GLU A 94 19.86 11.37 -33.13
CA GLU A 94 18.50 11.48 -32.59
C GLU A 94 17.85 10.11 -32.33
N GLU A 95 18.62 9.01 -32.35
CA GLU A 95 18.10 7.67 -32.11
C GLU A 95 17.37 7.57 -30.76
N SER A 96 18.00 8.06 -29.69
CA SER A 96 17.45 7.96 -28.32
C SER A 96 16.19 8.82 -28.12
N SER A 97 16.15 10.03 -28.67
CA SER A 97 14.97 10.92 -28.62
C SER A 97 13.81 10.38 -29.47
N SER A 98 14.12 9.83 -30.64
CA SER A 98 13.15 9.19 -31.53
C SER A 98 12.53 7.96 -30.87
N PHE A 99 13.34 7.06 -30.32
CA PHE A 99 12.82 5.88 -29.63
C PHE A 99 12.17 6.19 -28.27
N THR A 100 12.53 7.29 -27.62
CA THR A 100 11.74 7.80 -26.48
C THR A 100 10.32 8.15 -26.94
N THR A 101 10.19 8.86 -28.07
CA THR A 101 8.88 9.21 -28.64
C THR A 101 8.08 7.96 -29.04
N ALA A 102 8.76 6.96 -29.61
CA ALA A 102 8.16 5.66 -29.88
C ALA A 102 7.57 5.01 -28.62
N ILE A 103 8.28 5.02 -27.49
CA ILE A 103 7.80 4.46 -26.22
C ILE A 103 6.49 5.14 -25.78
N TRP A 104 6.42 6.47 -25.87
CA TRP A 104 5.18 7.20 -25.53
C TRP A 104 4.03 6.83 -26.46
N CYS A 105 4.30 6.70 -27.76
CA CYS A 105 3.29 6.28 -28.72
C CYS A 105 2.79 4.85 -28.46
N LEU A 106 3.70 3.89 -28.26
CA LEU A 106 3.37 2.49 -27.96
C LEU A 106 2.55 2.35 -26.66
N ASN A 107 2.77 3.25 -25.68
CA ASN A 107 2.02 3.26 -24.44
C ASN A 107 0.52 3.55 -24.65
N HIS A 108 0.14 4.35 -25.66
CA HIS A 108 -1.28 4.64 -25.97
C HIS A 108 -2.07 3.39 -26.38
N ASP A 109 -1.39 2.39 -26.96
CA ASP A 109 -1.95 1.10 -27.39
C ASP A 109 -1.53 -0.07 -26.50
N ALA A 110 -0.95 0.20 -25.32
CA ALA A 110 -0.54 -0.81 -24.34
C ALA A 110 0.44 -1.88 -24.89
N ARG A 111 1.31 -1.51 -25.85
CA ARG A 111 2.29 -2.41 -26.48
C ARG A 111 3.55 -2.54 -25.63
N TYR A 112 3.37 -3.04 -24.40
CA TYR A 112 4.41 -3.04 -23.37
C TYR A 112 5.66 -3.86 -23.74
N MET A 113 5.50 -5.00 -24.43
CA MET A 113 6.63 -5.82 -24.90
C MET A 113 7.56 -5.04 -25.85
N GLU A 114 6.99 -4.22 -26.71
CA GLU A 114 7.77 -3.42 -27.66
C GLU A 114 8.44 -2.25 -26.98
N MET A 115 7.77 -1.61 -26.01
CA MET A 115 8.37 -0.58 -25.18
C MET A 115 9.63 -1.09 -24.46
N VAL A 116 9.55 -2.26 -23.80
CA VAL A 116 10.70 -2.81 -23.08
C VAL A 116 11.83 -3.22 -24.02
N SER A 117 11.53 -3.64 -25.26
CA SER A 117 12.55 -3.99 -26.27
C SER A 117 13.40 -2.78 -26.70
N LEU A 118 12.89 -1.55 -26.56
CA LEU A 118 13.59 -0.31 -26.93
C LEU A 118 14.53 0.20 -25.83
N ILE A 119 14.45 -0.33 -24.62
CA ILE A 119 15.23 0.12 -23.46
C ILE A 119 16.74 0.23 -23.74
N PRO A 120 17.41 -0.76 -24.36
CA PRO A 120 18.86 -0.69 -24.59
C PRO A 120 19.28 0.47 -25.50
N LYS A 121 18.39 0.93 -26.40
CA LYS A 121 18.65 2.05 -27.31
C LYS A 121 18.33 3.40 -26.68
N VAL A 122 17.39 3.42 -25.74
CA VAL A 122 16.86 4.65 -25.16
C VAL A 122 17.65 5.07 -23.92
N LEU A 123 17.71 4.24 -22.89
CA LEU A 123 18.17 4.64 -21.56
C LEU A 123 19.63 5.17 -21.49
N PRO A 124 20.60 4.67 -22.27
CA PRO A 124 21.98 5.15 -22.16
C PRO A 124 22.18 6.64 -22.44
N LYS A 125 21.35 7.25 -23.29
CA LYS A 125 21.50 8.65 -23.75
C LYS A 125 20.25 9.51 -23.52
N SER A 126 19.12 8.93 -23.13
CA SER A 126 17.84 9.65 -23.11
C SER A 126 17.87 10.84 -22.17
N ARG A 127 18.48 10.71 -20.98
CA ARG A 127 18.52 11.80 -19.99
C ARG A 127 19.14 13.09 -20.55
N GLU A 128 20.26 12.99 -21.26
CA GLU A 128 20.95 14.12 -21.88
C GLU A 128 20.13 14.73 -23.02
N LYS A 129 19.41 13.89 -23.77
CA LYS A 129 18.63 14.30 -24.94
C LYS A 129 17.28 14.94 -24.61
N ILE A 130 16.58 14.43 -23.60
CA ILE A 130 15.19 14.84 -23.29
C ILE A 130 15.07 15.65 -22.00
N GLY A 131 16.16 15.78 -21.24
CA GLY A 131 16.21 16.46 -19.96
C GLY A 131 15.64 15.63 -18.79
N ASN A 132 15.96 16.06 -17.57
CA ASN A 132 15.60 15.33 -16.34
C ASN A 132 14.09 15.09 -16.19
N GLY A 133 13.26 16.08 -16.52
CA GLY A 133 11.80 16.01 -16.31
C GLY A 133 11.17 14.90 -17.14
N ASN A 134 11.44 14.89 -18.45
CA ASN A 134 10.95 13.85 -19.37
C ASN A 134 11.62 12.50 -19.10
N TYR A 135 12.88 12.50 -18.65
CA TYR A 135 13.55 11.26 -18.24
C TYR A 135 12.86 10.60 -17.05
N GLY A 136 12.42 11.36 -16.04
CA GLY A 136 11.64 10.82 -14.93
C GLY A 136 10.32 10.18 -15.38
N LEU A 137 9.61 10.84 -16.30
CA LEU A 137 8.36 10.31 -16.89
C LEU A 137 8.59 9.04 -17.73
N LEU A 138 9.70 8.99 -18.48
CA LEU A 138 10.11 7.81 -19.24
C LEU A 138 10.38 6.62 -18.31
N ILE A 139 11.13 6.84 -17.22
CA ILE A 139 11.40 5.80 -16.22
C ILE A 139 10.10 5.27 -15.61
N ASN A 140 9.16 6.16 -15.25
CA ASN A 140 7.85 5.75 -14.75
C ASN A 140 7.09 4.90 -15.76
N THR A 141 7.03 5.35 -17.02
CA THR A 141 6.35 4.65 -18.12
C THR A 141 6.91 3.24 -18.35
N LEU A 142 8.24 3.09 -18.36
CA LEU A 142 8.90 1.80 -18.53
C LEU A 142 8.73 0.90 -17.30
N THR A 143 8.72 1.47 -16.11
CA THR A 143 8.42 0.75 -14.87
C THR A 143 7.01 0.17 -14.92
N ILE A 144 6.02 0.97 -15.34
CA ILE A 144 4.63 0.51 -15.53
C ILE A 144 4.54 -0.56 -16.62
N ALA A 145 5.28 -0.43 -17.72
CA ALA A 145 5.30 -1.45 -18.78
C ALA A 145 5.73 -2.81 -18.22
N TYR A 146 6.80 -2.86 -17.42
CA TYR A 146 7.21 -4.11 -16.74
C TYR A 146 6.17 -4.62 -15.75
N ILE A 147 5.51 -3.74 -14.97
CA ILE A 147 4.40 -4.14 -14.08
C ILE A 147 3.28 -4.81 -14.89
N LYS A 148 2.90 -4.24 -16.04
CA LYS A 148 1.85 -4.78 -16.92
C LYS A 148 2.24 -6.09 -17.59
N LEU A 149 3.54 -6.36 -17.72
CA LEU A 149 4.08 -7.65 -18.15
C LEU A 149 4.30 -8.64 -17.00
N ASN A 150 3.85 -8.30 -15.79
CA ASN A 150 4.04 -9.08 -14.57
C ASN A 150 5.52 -9.35 -14.20
N ASP A 151 6.43 -8.46 -14.63
CA ASP A 151 7.86 -8.53 -14.35
C ASP A 151 8.26 -7.49 -13.31
N ARG A 152 7.92 -7.76 -12.05
CA ARG A 152 8.14 -6.83 -10.94
C ARG A 152 9.62 -6.58 -10.65
N LYS A 153 10.48 -7.57 -10.89
CA LYS A 153 11.92 -7.45 -10.65
C LYS A 153 12.53 -6.42 -11.60
N ASN A 154 12.31 -6.56 -12.91
CA ASN A 154 12.83 -5.58 -13.87
C ASN A 154 12.16 -4.21 -13.72
N ALA A 155 10.88 -4.16 -13.32
CA ALA A 155 10.23 -2.89 -12.96
C ALA A 155 10.99 -2.17 -11.83
N ARG A 156 11.35 -2.88 -10.75
CA ARG A 156 12.15 -2.33 -9.65
C ARG A 156 13.56 -1.93 -10.13
N ASP A 157 14.22 -2.74 -10.95
CA ASP A 157 15.57 -2.45 -11.44
C ASP A 157 15.62 -1.16 -12.28
N ILE A 158 14.64 -0.96 -13.19
CA ILE A 158 14.52 0.28 -13.98
C ILE A 158 14.23 1.48 -13.08
N LEU A 159 13.27 1.35 -12.16
CA LEU A 159 12.95 2.43 -11.23
C LEU A 159 14.17 2.81 -10.38
N PHE A 160 14.92 1.83 -9.88
CA PHE A 160 16.10 2.06 -9.04
C PHE A 160 17.17 2.81 -9.82
N ALA A 161 17.49 2.36 -11.04
CA ALA A 161 18.48 2.99 -11.88
C ALA A 161 18.09 4.44 -12.25
N GLY A 162 16.85 4.65 -12.67
CA GLY A 162 16.35 5.97 -13.05
C GLY A 162 16.28 6.95 -11.88
N LEU A 163 15.72 6.50 -10.75
CA LEU A 163 15.64 7.31 -9.53
C LEU A 163 17.04 7.63 -8.97
N THR A 164 17.99 6.70 -9.04
CA THR A 164 19.38 6.97 -8.66
C THR A 164 19.99 8.09 -9.48
N GLN A 165 19.78 8.10 -10.80
CA GLN A 165 20.30 9.15 -11.68
C GLN A 165 19.68 10.53 -11.42
N LEU A 166 18.39 10.55 -11.04
CA LEU A 166 17.64 11.78 -10.73
C LEU A 166 17.74 12.19 -9.26
N SER A 167 18.41 11.40 -8.41
CA SER A 167 18.32 11.53 -6.97
C SER A 167 18.67 12.93 -6.48
N GLY A 168 17.82 13.48 -5.60
CA GLY A 168 18.00 14.83 -5.05
C GLY A 168 17.57 15.97 -5.97
N THR A 169 17.08 15.68 -7.18
CA THR A 169 16.46 16.67 -8.07
C THR A 169 14.93 16.62 -7.96
N PRO A 170 14.19 17.74 -8.12
CA PRO A 170 12.73 17.72 -8.09
C PRO A 170 12.10 16.75 -9.11
N GLU A 171 12.78 16.52 -10.24
CA GLU A 171 12.33 15.63 -11.31
C GLU A 171 12.32 14.14 -10.91
N ALA A 172 13.02 13.75 -9.84
CA ALA A 172 12.94 12.40 -9.28
C ALA A 172 11.50 11.98 -8.95
N MET A 173 10.66 12.94 -8.54
CA MET A 173 9.24 12.69 -8.26
C MET A 173 8.49 12.14 -9.48
N ASN A 174 8.88 12.52 -10.70
CA ASN A 174 8.20 12.05 -11.91
C ASN A 174 8.30 10.53 -12.12
N THR A 175 9.22 9.85 -11.40
CA THR A 175 9.40 8.39 -11.46
C THR A 175 8.35 7.61 -10.66
N GLY A 176 7.71 8.24 -9.66
CA GLY A 176 6.98 7.55 -8.59
C GLY A 176 5.49 7.29 -8.80
N TYR A 177 4.89 7.74 -9.90
CA TYR A 177 3.44 7.63 -10.10
C TYR A 177 2.99 6.17 -10.27
N ASN A 178 2.02 5.72 -9.45
CA ASN A 178 1.40 4.38 -9.55
C ASN A 178 2.36 3.18 -9.43
N VAL A 179 3.52 3.34 -8.77
CA VAL A 179 4.49 2.25 -8.59
C VAL A 179 4.59 1.75 -7.14
N GLY A 180 3.76 2.26 -6.22
CA GLY A 180 3.77 1.86 -4.82
C GLY A 180 3.60 0.34 -4.62
N GLU A 181 2.79 -0.29 -5.47
CA GLU A 181 2.51 -1.74 -5.44
C GLU A 181 3.75 -2.62 -5.66
N LEU A 182 4.82 -2.07 -6.27
CA LEU A 182 6.09 -2.80 -6.43
C LEU A 182 6.72 -3.21 -5.10
N PHE A 183 6.38 -2.49 -4.02
CA PHE A 183 6.97 -2.66 -2.70
C PHE A 183 6.08 -3.42 -1.73
N TYR A 184 4.91 -3.90 -2.17
CA TYR A 184 4.04 -4.76 -1.36
C TYR A 184 4.59 -6.18 -1.22
N ASP A 185 5.43 -6.56 -2.17
CA ASP A 185 5.98 -7.90 -2.34
C ASP A 185 6.82 -8.31 -1.13
N THR A 186 6.49 -9.44 -0.51
CA THR A 186 7.23 -10.00 0.64
C THR A 186 8.53 -10.66 0.24
N ASP A 187 8.73 -10.95 -1.04
CA ASP A 187 9.89 -11.72 -1.52
C ASP A 187 11.10 -10.82 -1.80
N ILE A 188 10.95 -9.51 -1.61
CA ILE A 188 12.06 -8.54 -1.62
C ILE A 188 12.97 -8.84 -0.42
N SER A 189 14.23 -9.18 -0.71
CA SER A 189 15.23 -9.44 0.32
C SER A 189 15.48 -8.24 1.23
N LEU A 190 15.91 -8.49 2.47
CA LEU A 190 16.30 -7.42 3.40
C LEU A 190 17.32 -6.45 2.77
N SER A 191 18.38 -6.98 2.13
CA SER A 191 19.41 -6.15 1.48
C SER A 191 18.87 -5.27 0.36
N GLU A 192 17.86 -5.75 -0.38
CA GLU A 192 17.22 -4.94 -1.42
C GLU A 192 16.37 -3.83 -0.78
N ARG A 193 15.62 -4.12 0.30
CA ARG A 193 14.86 -3.10 1.03
C ARG A 193 15.73 -2.03 1.65
N GLU A 194 16.88 -2.39 2.22
CA GLU A 194 17.86 -1.46 2.78
C GLU A 194 18.39 -0.51 1.70
N ARG A 195 18.79 -1.04 0.54
CA ARG A 195 19.21 -0.22 -0.61
C ARG A 195 18.12 0.73 -1.09
N TRP A 196 16.88 0.27 -1.16
CA TRP A 196 15.74 1.13 -1.50
C TRP A 196 15.52 2.21 -0.44
N HIS A 197 15.63 1.86 0.84
CA HIS A 197 15.45 2.81 1.94
C HIS A 197 16.49 3.94 1.86
N GLU A 198 17.76 3.63 1.62
CA GLU A 198 18.82 4.64 1.43
C GLU A 198 18.53 5.57 0.23
N LEU A 199 18.06 5.01 -0.88
CA LEU A 199 17.69 5.82 -2.05
C LEU A 199 16.48 6.70 -1.77
N PHE A 200 15.48 6.17 -1.08
CA PHE A 200 14.27 6.90 -0.71
C PHE A 200 14.53 8.04 0.27
N GLN A 201 15.44 7.87 1.23
CA GLN A 201 15.88 8.95 2.12
C GLN A 201 16.36 10.18 1.34
N LYS A 202 17.10 9.97 0.25
CA LYS A 202 17.64 11.05 -0.61
C LYS A 202 16.57 11.72 -1.48
N ASN A 203 15.38 11.13 -1.58
CA ASN A 203 14.27 11.59 -2.42
C ASN A 203 13.00 11.89 -1.59
N LEU A 204 13.17 12.07 -0.28
CA LEU A 204 12.14 12.47 0.64
C LEU A 204 12.02 14.01 0.66
N PHE A 205 11.41 14.56 -0.40
CA PHE A 205 11.17 16.01 -0.53
C PHE A 205 10.12 16.50 0.48
N LYS A 206 10.55 16.86 1.70
CA LYS A 206 9.69 17.21 2.84
C LYS A 206 8.77 18.43 2.58
N GLU A 207 9.11 19.26 1.63
CA GLU A 207 8.35 20.44 1.22
C GLU A 207 7.25 20.12 0.19
N LYS A 208 7.17 18.88 -0.30
CA LYS A 208 6.25 18.44 -1.36
C LYS A 208 5.24 17.43 -0.83
N ILE A 209 4.15 17.93 -0.23
CA ILE A 209 3.08 17.09 0.37
C ILE A 209 2.58 16.02 -0.59
N SER A 210 2.37 16.36 -1.86
CA SER A 210 1.93 15.45 -2.91
C SER A 210 3.11 14.78 -3.66
N ASN A 211 4.17 14.38 -2.95
CA ASN A 211 5.27 13.61 -3.55
C ASN A 211 4.79 12.20 -3.93
N PRO A 212 4.76 11.83 -5.23
CA PRO A 212 4.22 10.55 -5.70
C PRO A 212 5.08 9.35 -5.30
N LEU A 213 6.31 9.56 -4.79
CA LEU A 213 7.13 8.49 -4.24
C LEU A 213 6.66 8.03 -2.85
N ILE A 214 5.86 8.84 -2.13
CA ILE A 214 5.45 8.55 -0.75
C ILE A 214 4.85 7.14 -0.58
N PRO A 215 3.94 6.65 -1.44
CA PRO A 215 3.47 5.27 -1.33
C PRO A 215 4.61 4.23 -1.33
N SER A 216 5.56 4.31 -2.27
CA SER A 216 6.69 3.39 -2.36
C SER A 216 7.60 3.48 -1.11
N ILE A 217 7.87 4.71 -0.67
CA ILE A 217 8.68 4.99 0.53
C ILE A 217 8.00 4.38 1.76
N SER A 218 6.70 4.64 1.95
CA SER A 218 5.90 4.16 3.06
C SER A 218 5.84 2.64 3.13
N TRP A 219 5.62 1.95 2.01
CA TRP A 219 5.59 0.49 1.97
C TRP A 219 6.95 -0.13 2.28
N ASN A 220 8.01 0.37 1.65
CA ASN A 220 9.35 -0.13 1.92
C ASN A 220 9.76 0.09 3.38
N THR A 221 9.44 1.27 3.94
CA THR A 221 9.72 1.60 5.35
C THR A 221 8.97 0.69 6.31
N SER A 222 7.67 0.48 6.07
CA SER A 222 6.82 -0.38 6.89
C SER A 222 7.35 -1.80 6.97
N LEU A 223 7.68 -2.40 5.83
CA LEU A 223 8.13 -3.79 5.75
C LEU A 223 9.60 -3.96 6.18
N LEU A 224 10.47 -2.99 5.91
CA LEU A 224 11.86 -3.02 6.42
C LEU A 224 11.90 -2.95 7.95
N ALA A 225 11.03 -2.13 8.57
CA ALA A 225 10.90 -2.09 10.02
C ALA A 225 10.46 -3.46 10.58
N ASP A 226 9.54 -4.16 9.90
CA ASP A 226 9.10 -5.51 10.29
C ASP A 226 10.25 -6.51 10.25
N GLU A 227 11.06 -6.50 9.18
CA GLU A 227 12.24 -7.37 9.05
C GLU A 227 13.25 -7.15 10.18
N TYR A 228 13.51 -5.89 10.55
CA TYR A 228 14.38 -5.59 11.69
C TYR A 228 13.79 -6.07 13.02
N VAL A 229 12.48 -5.89 13.24
CA VAL A 229 11.83 -6.39 14.46
C VAL A 229 11.89 -7.91 14.56
N LYS A 230 11.65 -8.63 13.45
CA LYS A 230 11.78 -10.09 13.38
C LYS A 230 13.18 -10.56 13.79
N GLN A 231 14.22 -9.76 13.54
CA GLN A 231 15.61 -10.03 13.96
C GLN A 231 15.96 -9.47 15.34
N GLY A 232 15.02 -8.89 16.09
CA GLY A 232 15.27 -8.26 17.39
C GLY A 232 16.06 -6.95 17.32
N LYS A 233 16.23 -6.37 16.12
CA LYS A 233 16.98 -5.12 15.88
C LYS A 233 16.09 -3.88 16.05
N TYR A 234 15.53 -3.71 17.26
CA TYR A 234 14.53 -2.65 17.52
C TYR A 234 15.02 -1.22 17.28
N ASN A 235 16.29 -0.91 17.56
CA ASN A 235 16.85 0.41 17.27
C ASN A 235 16.89 0.69 15.76
N PHE A 236 17.34 -0.27 14.95
CA PHE A 236 17.33 -0.14 13.48
C PHE A 236 15.90 0.01 12.93
N ALA A 237 14.96 -0.76 13.47
CA ALA A 237 13.54 -0.61 13.13
C ALA A 237 13.01 0.78 13.48
N PHE A 238 13.37 1.30 14.66
CA PHE A 238 12.97 2.63 15.11
C PHE A 238 13.58 3.75 14.25
N ASP A 239 14.86 3.65 13.91
CA ASP A 239 15.53 4.62 13.03
C ASP A 239 14.88 4.60 11.62
N THR A 240 14.57 3.40 11.12
CA THR A 240 13.91 3.19 9.82
C THR A 240 12.54 3.87 9.78
N ILE A 241 11.66 3.58 10.74
CA ILE A 241 10.30 4.13 10.79
C ILE A 241 10.32 5.65 11.04
N SER A 242 11.34 6.15 11.76
CA SER A 242 11.51 7.57 12.06
C SER A 242 11.87 8.42 10.85
N MET A 243 12.24 7.80 9.71
CA MET A 243 12.36 8.51 8.44
C MET A 243 11.02 9.18 8.04
N LEU A 244 9.88 8.54 8.34
CA LEU A 244 8.56 9.05 8.00
C LEU A 244 7.84 9.68 9.19
N TYR A 245 8.01 9.15 10.40
CA TYR A 245 7.28 9.65 11.56
C TYR A 245 8.19 10.35 12.57
N PRO A 246 7.75 11.49 13.14
CA PRO A 246 6.44 12.12 12.98
C PRO A 246 6.34 13.11 11.79
N ASP A 247 7.46 13.55 11.23
CA ASP A 247 7.52 14.71 10.32
C ASP A 247 6.69 14.58 9.03
N MET A 248 6.55 13.36 8.50
CA MET A 248 5.90 13.10 7.20
C MET A 248 4.46 12.64 7.34
N ASP A 249 3.84 12.73 8.53
CA ASP A 249 2.47 12.25 8.76
C ASP A 249 1.46 12.82 7.73
N THR A 250 1.53 14.14 7.48
CA THR A 250 0.67 14.82 6.49
C THR A 250 0.91 14.34 5.06
N HIS A 251 2.14 13.92 4.73
CA HIS A 251 2.44 13.39 3.40
C HIS A 251 1.79 12.02 3.22
N VAL A 252 1.98 11.12 4.18
CA VAL A 252 1.42 9.76 4.10
C VAL A 252 -0.11 9.79 4.12
N SER A 253 -0.71 10.65 4.98
CA SER A 253 -2.16 10.80 5.06
C SER A 253 -2.80 11.34 3.78
N SER A 254 -2.07 12.11 2.97
CA SER A 254 -2.58 12.61 1.68
C SER A 254 -2.80 11.50 0.64
N TYR A 255 -2.15 10.35 0.82
CA TYR A 255 -2.25 9.20 -0.09
C TYR A 255 -3.10 8.07 0.48
N TRP A 256 -2.82 7.63 1.71
CA TRP A 256 -3.44 6.43 2.25
C TRP A 256 -3.51 6.42 3.78
N ASN A 257 -4.69 6.74 4.32
CA ASN A 257 -4.94 6.80 5.77
C ASN A 257 -4.68 5.47 6.51
N PHE A 258 -4.98 4.32 5.90
CA PHE A 258 -4.68 3.04 6.53
C PHE A 258 -3.17 2.82 6.68
N LEU A 259 -2.38 3.07 5.63
CA LEU A 259 -0.92 2.94 5.70
C LEU A 259 -0.30 3.94 6.68
N ARG A 260 -0.85 5.16 6.73
CA ARG A 260 -0.54 6.17 7.75
C ARG A 260 -0.70 5.56 9.15
N ASP A 261 -1.87 5.00 9.45
CA ASP A 261 -2.15 4.45 10.78
C ASP A 261 -1.23 3.28 11.13
N GLN A 262 -0.96 2.39 10.18
CA GLN A 262 0.01 1.29 10.34
C GLN A 262 1.38 1.82 10.76
N LEU A 263 1.91 2.80 10.04
CA LEU A 263 3.23 3.36 10.30
C LEU A 263 3.27 4.10 11.64
N LEU A 264 2.21 4.83 12.00
CA LEU A 264 2.13 5.56 13.26
C LEU A 264 2.06 4.61 14.47
N ILE A 265 1.28 3.52 14.37
CA ILE A 265 1.23 2.48 15.39
C ILE A 265 2.62 1.86 15.58
N LYS A 266 3.28 1.45 14.48
CA LYS A 266 4.64 0.90 14.51
C LYS A 266 5.64 1.88 15.12
N TYR A 267 5.57 3.17 14.75
CA TYR A 267 6.41 4.21 15.32
C TYR A 267 6.25 4.32 16.84
N LYS A 268 5.01 4.35 17.35
CA LYS A 268 4.76 4.41 18.80
C LYS A 268 5.26 3.17 19.54
N ALA A 269 5.00 1.99 18.99
CA ALA A 269 5.48 0.73 19.53
C ALA A 269 7.01 0.69 19.61
N LEU A 270 7.69 1.08 18.54
CA LEU A 270 9.15 1.08 18.47
C LEU A 270 9.75 2.16 19.37
N LYS A 271 9.10 3.33 19.47
CA LYS A 271 9.48 4.40 20.40
C LYS A 271 9.40 3.91 21.84
N PHE A 272 8.32 3.22 22.21
CA PHE A 272 8.18 2.61 23.53
C PHE A 272 9.30 1.60 23.78
N ARG A 273 9.52 0.68 22.83
CA ARG A 273 10.49 -0.41 22.97
C ARG A 273 11.94 0.04 23.04
N THR A 274 12.29 1.14 22.37
CA THR A 274 13.67 1.68 22.35
C THR A 274 13.93 2.69 23.46
N LYS A 275 12.89 3.39 23.96
CA LYS A 275 12.97 4.12 25.22
C LYS A 275 13.19 3.10 26.33
N LYS A 276 14.35 3.15 26.98
CA LYS A 276 14.70 2.31 28.16
C LYS A 276 13.82 2.65 29.38
N LEU A 277 12.50 2.56 29.29
CA LEU A 277 11.64 2.71 30.45
C LEU A 277 11.71 1.39 31.22
N LYS A 278 12.45 1.42 32.34
CA LYS A 278 12.48 0.37 33.36
C LYS A 278 11.34 0.54 34.37
N GLU A 279 10.25 1.17 33.97
CA GLU A 279 9.11 1.35 34.85
C GLU A 279 8.22 0.12 34.71
N GLU A 280 7.87 -0.50 35.83
CA GLU A 280 6.93 -1.61 35.78
C GLU A 280 5.58 -1.09 35.26
N PRO A 281 4.92 -1.81 34.35
CA PRO A 281 3.61 -1.42 33.88
C PRO A 281 2.66 -1.39 35.08
N ARG A 282 1.86 -0.32 35.16
CA ARG A 282 0.80 -0.16 36.17
C ARG A 282 -0.15 -1.35 36.19
N ARG A 283 -0.40 -1.97 35.04
CA ARG A 283 -1.23 -3.17 34.90
C ARG A 283 -0.66 -4.09 33.83
N LYS A 284 -0.68 -5.40 34.13
CA LYS A 284 -0.41 -6.45 33.15
C LYS A 284 -1.71 -7.19 32.85
N LEU A 285 -1.95 -7.42 31.58
CA LEU A 285 -3.07 -8.17 31.04
C LEU A 285 -2.52 -9.35 30.26
N LYS A 286 -3.26 -10.45 30.16
CA LYS A 286 -2.85 -11.64 29.42
C LYS A 286 -3.75 -11.87 28.22
N MET A 287 -3.16 -11.95 27.03
CA MET A 287 -3.81 -12.37 25.79
C MET A 287 -3.41 -13.81 25.44
N VAL A 288 -4.37 -14.70 25.21
CA VAL A 288 -4.07 -16.06 24.74
C VAL A 288 -4.35 -16.17 23.24
N PHE A 289 -3.35 -16.58 22.48
CA PHE A 289 -3.47 -16.92 21.07
C PHE A 289 -3.77 -18.41 20.95
N ILE A 290 -5.00 -18.77 20.60
CA ILE A 290 -5.37 -20.16 20.34
C ILE A 290 -5.27 -20.41 18.85
N VAL A 291 -4.31 -21.24 18.44
CA VAL A 291 -4.14 -21.63 17.04
C VAL A 291 -4.97 -22.86 16.74
N ILE A 292 -6.01 -22.67 15.93
CA ILE A 292 -6.81 -23.72 15.32
C ILE A 292 -6.29 -23.92 13.89
N PRO A 293 -5.50 -24.97 13.61
CA PRO A 293 -4.69 -25.06 12.40
C PRO A 293 -5.50 -25.21 11.10
N ARG A 294 -6.77 -25.62 11.16
CA ARG A 294 -7.54 -25.99 9.96
C ARG A 294 -9.01 -25.59 10.04
N THR A 295 -9.57 -25.28 8.88
CA THR A 295 -11.03 -25.22 8.65
C THR A 295 -11.43 -26.40 7.77
N ARG A 296 -12.36 -27.23 8.24
CA ARG A 296 -12.92 -28.40 7.53
C ARG A 296 -14.43 -28.46 7.74
N LEU A 297 -15.18 -27.71 6.94
CA LEU A 297 -16.61 -27.52 7.17
C LEU A 297 -17.41 -28.80 6.90
N LEU A 298 -18.29 -29.17 7.82
CA LEU A 298 -19.18 -30.33 7.68
C LEU A 298 -20.39 -30.04 6.80
N ASP A 299 -20.95 -28.83 6.93
CA ASP A 299 -22.17 -28.44 6.23
C ASP A 299 -21.88 -27.94 4.81
N PRO A 300 -22.76 -28.24 3.84
CA PRO A 300 -22.65 -27.68 2.50
C PRO A 300 -22.76 -26.16 2.57
N LEU A 301 -21.98 -25.48 1.72
CA LEU A 301 -22.00 -24.03 1.60
C LEU A 301 -23.42 -23.46 1.46
N PRO A 302 -23.70 -22.25 2.00
CA PRO A 302 -24.89 -21.50 1.66
C PRO A 302 -25.08 -21.43 0.15
N SER A 303 -26.32 -21.52 -0.34
CA SER A 303 -26.61 -21.61 -1.79
C SER A 303 -25.92 -20.53 -2.63
N LYS A 304 -25.79 -19.32 -2.07
CA LYS A 304 -25.10 -18.17 -2.69
C LYS A 304 -23.60 -18.37 -2.86
N LEU A 305 -22.97 -19.19 -2.02
CA LEU A 305 -21.54 -19.49 -2.06
C LEU A 305 -21.21 -20.83 -2.71
N LYS A 306 -22.20 -21.73 -2.89
CA LYS A 306 -22.02 -23.04 -3.55
C LYS A 306 -21.26 -23.00 -4.89
N PRO A 307 -21.43 -21.99 -5.78
CA PRO A 307 -20.70 -21.94 -7.04
C PRO A 307 -19.18 -21.86 -6.89
N TYR A 308 -18.68 -21.38 -5.75
CA TYR A 308 -17.26 -21.13 -5.52
C TYR A 308 -16.47 -22.34 -5.01
N GLN A 309 -17.15 -23.48 -4.77
CA GLN A 309 -16.55 -24.76 -4.34
C GLN A 309 -15.72 -24.64 -3.04
N ASN A 310 -14.93 -25.67 -2.69
CA ASN A 310 -14.25 -25.86 -1.40
C ASN A 310 -13.62 -24.58 -0.81
N ILE A 311 -14.00 -24.23 0.43
CA ILE A 311 -13.48 -23.09 1.19
C ILE A 311 -12.62 -23.49 2.40
N ASP A 312 -12.32 -24.78 2.55
CA ASP A 312 -11.40 -25.29 3.55
C ASP A 312 -9.99 -24.73 3.33
N GLU A 313 -9.31 -24.43 4.43
CA GLU A 313 -8.02 -23.74 4.42
C GLU A 313 -7.19 -24.18 5.64
N ASP A 314 -5.87 -24.06 5.54
CA ASP A 314 -4.92 -24.38 6.61
C ASP A 314 -4.13 -23.14 7.02
N VAL A 315 -3.89 -22.96 8.31
CA VAL A 315 -3.14 -21.81 8.82
C VAL A 315 -1.69 -21.95 8.41
N SER A 316 -1.15 -20.94 7.73
CA SER A 316 0.30 -20.90 7.47
C SER A 316 1.08 -20.42 8.70
N GLU A 317 2.27 -20.98 8.94
CA GLU A 317 3.15 -20.51 10.02
C GLU A 317 3.55 -19.04 9.86
N LYS A 318 3.69 -18.58 8.61
CA LYS A 318 3.94 -17.17 8.30
C LYS A 318 2.78 -16.28 8.76
N ALA A 319 1.53 -16.70 8.53
CA ALA A 319 0.36 -15.97 8.98
C ALA A 319 0.31 -15.81 10.50
N VAL A 320 0.59 -16.88 11.25
CA VAL A 320 0.69 -16.81 12.73
C VAL A 320 1.79 -15.84 13.14
N SER A 321 2.97 -15.95 12.54
CA SER A 321 4.11 -15.09 12.84
C SER A 321 3.82 -13.61 12.55
N ASP A 322 3.17 -13.30 11.43
CA ASP A 322 2.83 -11.93 11.07
C ASP A 322 1.73 -11.35 11.99
N LEU A 323 0.74 -12.17 12.37
CA LEU A 323 -0.28 -11.76 13.36
C LEU A 323 0.33 -11.48 14.74
N LEU A 324 1.25 -12.33 15.21
CA LEU A 324 1.97 -12.10 16.46
C LEU A 324 2.81 -10.82 16.42
N LEU A 325 3.47 -10.54 15.29
CA LEU A 325 4.16 -9.28 15.09
C LEU A 325 3.21 -8.09 15.15
N SER A 326 2.04 -8.19 14.51
CA SER A 326 1.01 -7.16 14.61
C SER A 326 0.52 -6.94 16.03
N PHE A 327 0.35 -8.01 16.80
CA PHE A 327 -0.01 -7.90 18.21
C PHE A 327 1.09 -7.26 19.04
N ILE A 328 2.36 -7.56 18.77
CA ILE A 328 3.49 -6.91 19.44
C ILE A 328 3.46 -5.39 19.19
N TYR A 329 3.21 -4.96 17.95
CA TYR A 329 3.05 -3.54 17.64
C TYR A 329 1.83 -2.95 18.35
N PHE A 330 0.69 -3.63 18.35
CA PHE A 330 -0.49 -3.21 19.10
C PHE A 330 -0.15 -3.03 20.59
N ARG A 331 0.40 -4.06 21.24
CA ARG A 331 0.75 -4.06 22.67
C ARG A 331 1.66 -2.89 23.03
N ASP A 332 2.80 -2.79 22.34
CA ASP A 332 3.85 -1.82 22.67
C ASP A 332 3.36 -0.38 22.42
N SER A 333 2.56 -0.17 21.36
CA SER A 333 1.96 1.15 21.10
C SER A 333 0.81 1.47 22.05
N PHE A 334 0.02 0.48 22.45
CA PHE A 334 -1.07 0.63 23.41
C PHE A 334 -0.53 1.01 24.78
N GLU A 335 0.61 0.44 25.18
CA GLU A 335 1.27 0.79 26.43
C GLU A 335 1.77 2.24 26.44
N GLU A 336 2.37 2.73 25.34
CA GLU A 336 2.73 4.15 25.18
C GLU A 336 1.49 5.06 25.25
N VAL A 337 0.35 4.64 24.68
CA VAL A 337 -0.89 5.44 24.65
C VAL A 337 -1.60 5.46 26.00
N SER A 338 -1.64 4.32 26.70
CA SER A 338 -2.36 4.12 27.96
C SER A 338 -1.51 4.44 29.20
N ASN A 339 -0.23 4.72 29.03
CA ASN A 339 0.72 5.00 30.11
C ASN A 339 0.77 3.86 31.14
N GLY A 340 1.19 2.67 30.69
CA GLY A 340 1.54 1.55 31.56
C GLY A 340 0.49 0.43 31.66
N ILE A 341 -0.31 0.19 30.63
CA ILE A 341 -1.08 -1.06 30.49
C ILE A 341 -0.35 -1.96 29.50
N HIS A 342 0.27 -3.01 30.02
CA HIS A 342 1.00 -4.01 29.23
C HIS A 342 0.12 -5.22 28.94
N TRP A 343 0.25 -5.78 27.73
CA TRP A 343 -0.35 -7.06 27.37
C TRP A 343 0.71 -8.14 27.20
N ASP A 344 0.83 -9.03 28.16
CA ASP A 344 1.54 -10.29 27.94
C ASP A 344 0.75 -11.17 26.97
N TYR A 345 1.43 -12.08 26.28
CA TYR A 345 0.76 -13.07 25.45
C TYR A 345 1.35 -14.46 25.57
N GLU A 346 0.51 -15.45 25.32
CA GLU A 346 0.86 -16.86 25.26
C GLU A 346 0.25 -17.47 24.00
N VAL A 347 0.98 -18.38 23.35
CA VAL A 347 0.51 -19.07 22.14
C VAL A 347 0.25 -20.53 22.47
N ILE A 348 -0.99 -20.97 22.29
CA ILE A 348 -1.44 -22.34 22.47
C ILE A 348 -1.76 -22.91 21.09
N ARG A 349 -1.08 -23.99 20.72
CA ARG A 349 -1.37 -24.73 19.49
C ARG A 349 -2.26 -25.91 19.81
N THR A 350 -3.28 -26.10 18.99
CA THR A 350 -4.26 -27.19 19.15
C THR A 350 -4.21 -28.11 17.94
N ASP A 351 -4.72 -29.33 18.11
CA ASP A 351 -4.98 -30.27 17.00
C ASP A 351 -6.45 -30.20 16.54
N SER A 352 -7.18 -29.15 16.98
CA SER A 352 -8.59 -28.95 16.65
C SER A 352 -8.78 -28.34 15.26
N GLU A 353 -9.99 -28.46 14.74
CA GLU A 353 -10.39 -27.90 13.45
C GLU A 353 -11.72 -27.15 13.59
N ILE A 354 -11.93 -26.12 12.77
CA ILE A 354 -13.23 -25.46 12.65
C ILE A 354 -14.12 -26.31 11.73
N LYS A 355 -15.22 -26.84 12.28
CA LYS A 355 -16.16 -27.72 11.55
C LYS A 355 -17.44 -27.03 11.07
N THR A 356 -17.79 -25.90 11.66
CA THR A 356 -18.98 -25.12 11.30
C THR A 356 -18.69 -23.63 11.45
N THR A 357 -19.48 -22.78 10.80
CA THR A 357 -19.38 -21.32 10.95
C THR A 357 -20.77 -20.72 10.95
N ASN A 358 -20.96 -19.64 11.70
CA ASN A 358 -22.12 -18.77 11.53
C ASN A 358 -21.96 -18.00 10.22
N PHE A 359 -23.04 -17.96 9.43
CA PHE A 359 -23.09 -17.26 8.16
C PHE A 359 -24.14 -16.15 8.20
N SER A 360 -23.75 -14.94 7.81
CA SER A 360 -24.68 -13.85 7.51
C SER A 360 -24.36 -13.23 6.14
N ASP A 361 -25.43 -12.76 5.50
CA ASP A 361 -25.39 -12.09 4.21
C ASP A 361 -25.71 -10.62 4.42
N GLU A 362 -24.69 -9.78 4.29
CA GLU A 362 -24.82 -8.33 4.30
C GLU A 362 -24.86 -7.83 2.85
N SER A 363 -25.54 -6.71 2.60
CA SER A 363 -25.80 -6.20 1.24
C SER A 363 -24.56 -6.01 0.35
N PHE A 364 -23.36 -5.94 0.93
CA PHE A 364 -22.09 -5.72 0.25
C PHE A 364 -21.02 -6.79 0.52
N ARG A 365 -21.28 -7.77 1.41
CA ARG A 365 -20.32 -8.82 1.80
C ARG A 365 -21.00 -10.01 2.49
N TYR A 366 -20.30 -11.14 2.53
CA TYR A 366 -20.64 -12.26 3.39
C TYR A 366 -19.80 -12.22 4.67
N VAL A 367 -20.37 -12.64 5.79
CA VAL A 367 -19.63 -12.81 7.05
C VAL A 367 -19.68 -14.27 7.47
N MET A 368 -18.51 -14.85 7.74
CA MET A 368 -18.33 -16.26 8.13
C MET A 368 -17.41 -16.37 9.34
N GLN A 369 -17.98 -16.58 10.53
CA GLN A 369 -17.23 -16.62 11.78
C GLN A 369 -17.48 -17.91 12.54
N PRO A 370 -16.46 -18.57 13.11
CA PRO A 370 -16.65 -19.72 13.97
C PRO A 370 -17.40 -19.33 15.24
N SER A 371 -17.92 -20.34 15.93
CA SER A 371 -18.28 -20.26 17.34
C SER A 371 -17.39 -21.21 18.15
N ILE A 372 -17.40 -21.11 19.48
CA ILE A 372 -16.60 -22.02 20.31
C ILE A 372 -16.99 -23.49 20.09
N GLU A 373 -18.28 -23.76 19.85
CA GLU A 373 -18.80 -25.12 19.59
C GLU A 373 -18.34 -25.69 18.24
N SER A 374 -17.90 -24.84 17.32
CA SER A 374 -17.40 -25.25 16.01
C SER A 374 -16.03 -25.92 16.07
N ILE A 375 -15.29 -25.77 17.17
CA ILE A 375 -13.94 -26.30 17.35
C ILE A 375 -14.04 -27.79 17.70
N GLN A 376 -13.53 -28.67 16.82
CA GLN A 376 -13.57 -30.11 17.00
C GLN A 376 -12.21 -30.78 16.68
N PRO A 377 -11.68 -31.67 17.53
CA PRO A 377 -12.20 -32.01 18.86
C PRO A 377 -12.28 -30.79 19.80
N PRO A 378 -13.16 -30.82 20.82
CA PRO A 378 -13.26 -29.73 21.79
C PRO A 378 -11.92 -29.45 22.47
N LEU A 379 -11.69 -28.19 22.86
CA LEU A 379 -10.49 -27.78 23.57
C LEU A 379 -10.33 -28.58 24.88
N SER A 380 -9.10 -28.99 25.20
CA SER A 380 -8.81 -29.72 26.44
C SER A 380 -9.04 -28.86 27.68
N GLU A 381 -9.25 -29.51 28.83
CA GLU A 381 -9.45 -28.81 30.11
C GLU A 381 -8.28 -27.89 30.47
N ASP A 382 -7.04 -28.31 30.18
CA ASP A 382 -5.84 -27.49 30.42
C ASP A 382 -5.84 -26.20 29.59
N VAL A 383 -6.25 -26.28 28.32
CA VAL A 383 -6.36 -25.12 27.43
C VAL A 383 -7.47 -24.19 27.92
N LEU A 384 -8.63 -24.75 28.29
CA LEU A 384 -9.74 -23.98 28.86
C LEU A 384 -9.33 -23.29 30.17
N HIS A 385 -8.55 -23.95 31.03
CA HIS A 385 -8.05 -23.35 32.27
C HIS A 385 -7.12 -22.15 31.98
N GLN A 386 -6.22 -22.27 31.00
CA GLN A 386 -5.35 -21.16 30.59
C GLN A 386 -6.14 -19.98 30.01
N ILE A 387 -7.16 -20.25 29.20
CA ILE A 387 -8.06 -19.22 28.65
C ILE A 387 -8.82 -18.51 29.76
N LYS A 388 -9.37 -19.26 30.72
CA LYS A 388 -10.07 -18.69 31.88
C LYS A 388 -9.12 -17.85 32.75
N ALA A 389 -7.83 -18.14 32.79
CA ALA A 389 -6.86 -17.32 33.49
C ALA A 389 -6.40 -16.07 32.70
N SER A 390 -6.88 -15.88 31.46
CA SER A 390 -6.51 -14.75 30.59
C SER A 390 -7.55 -13.62 30.61
N ASP A 391 -7.14 -12.43 30.16
CA ASP A 391 -8.01 -11.26 29.98
C ASP A 391 -8.68 -11.23 28.60
N GLY A 392 -8.08 -11.87 27.61
CA GLY A 392 -8.62 -11.95 26.26
C GLY A 392 -8.03 -13.09 25.46
N VAL A 393 -8.72 -13.42 24.37
CA VAL A 393 -8.35 -14.51 23.46
C VAL A 393 -8.29 -13.98 22.04
N ILE A 394 -7.24 -14.34 21.30
CA ILE A 394 -7.22 -14.27 19.83
C ILE A 394 -7.31 -15.69 19.31
N VAL A 395 -8.41 -16.01 18.64
CA VAL A 395 -8.58 -17.29 17.95
C VAL A 395 -7.95 -17.14 16.57
N VAL A 396 -6.81 -17.78 16.40
CA VAL A 396 -6.08 -17.84 15.15
C VAL A 396 -6.59 -19.02 14.36
N TRP A 397 -7.32 -18.73 13.29
CA TRP A 397 -7.85 -19.75 12.39
C TRP A 397 -7.63 -19.32 10.94
N PRO A 398 -7.66 -20.23 9.97
CA PRO A 398 -7.26 -19.92 8.61
C PRO A 398 -8.32 -19.12 7.86
N GLY A 399 -9.50 -18.95 8.46
CA GLY A 399 -10.67 -18.43 7.79
C GLY A 399 -11.21 -19.42 6.78
N THR A 400 -11.87 -18.86 5.79
CA THR A 400 -12.39 -19.55 4.61
C THR A 400 -11.76 -18.94 3.37
N LYS A 401 -11.51 -19.75 2.35
CA LYS A 401 -10.92 -19.29 1.08
C LYS A 401 -11.75 -18.17 0.47
N GLN A 402 -11.09 -17.11 0.01
CA GLN A 402 -11.72 -15.97 -0.67
C GLN A 402 -11.90 -16.25 -2.18
N PRO A 403 -13.14 -16.40 -2.70
CA PRO A 403 -13.35 -16.54 -4.14
C PRO A 403 -13.15 -15.22 -4.88
N GLU A 404 -12.81 -15.29 -6.17
CA GLU A 404 -12.69 -14.10 -7.01
C GLU A 404 -14.02 -13.36 -7.11
N GLY A 405 -13.99 -12.03 -6.94
CA GLY A 405 -15.17 -11.16 -7.03
C GLY A 405 -16.15 -11.27 -5.84
N VAL A 406 -15.83 -12.05 -4.81
CA VAL A 406 -16.66 -12.23 -3.62
C VAL A 406 -15.94 -11.64 -2.42
N LEU A 407 -16.65 -10.88 -1.58
CA LEU A 407 -16.13 -10.39 -0.30
C LEU A 407 -16.66 -11.24 0.85
N ILE A 408 -15.80 -12.07 1.47
CA ILE A 408 -16.08 -12.78 2.72
C ILE A 408 -15.24 -12.17 3.85
N THR A 409 -15.85 -11.89 5.01
CA THR A 409 -15.16 -11.49 6.23
C THR A 409 -15.12 -12.66 7.20
N ASN A 410 -13.92 -13.16 7.55
CA ASN A 410 -13.77 -14.25 8.52
C ASN A 410 -13.31 -13.80 9.92
N GLY A 411 -12.91 -12.54 10.06
CA GLY A 411 -12.47 -11.96 11.34
C GLY A 411 -13.55 -11.15 12.03
N GLY A 412 -13.33 -10.85 13.31
CA GLY A 412 -14.14 -9.90 14.08
C GLY A 412 -13.98 -10.08 15.59
N GLY A 413 -14.40 -9.07 16.36
CA GLY A 413 -14.45 -9.09 17.82
C GLY A 413 -15.80 -9.61 18.31
N THR A 414 -15.76 -10.46 19.32
CA THR A 414 -16.94 -11.07 19.93
C THR A 414 -16.66 -11.47 21.38
N GLU A 415 -17.64 -12.10 22.02
CA GLU A 415 -17.56 -12.66 23.36
C GLU A 415 -17.88 -14.16 23.28
N TRP A 416 -16.97 -15.01 23.74
CA TRP A 416 -17.23 -16.44 23.85
C TRP A 416 -17.27 -16.86 25.32
N ASN A 417 -18.17 -17.79 25.64
CA ASN A 417 -18.25 -18.44 26.94
C ASN A 417 -17.36 -19.69 26.93
N TYR A 418 -16.21 -19.61 27.59
CA TYR A 418 -15.28 -20.74 27.78
C TYR A 418 -15.58 -21.56 29.04
N GLY A 419 -16.63 -21.18 29.78
CA GLY A 419 -17.10 -21.86 30.99
C GLY A 419 -18.16 -22.91 30.66
N THR A 420 -19.09 -23.08 31.59
CA THR A 420 -20.26 -23.94 31.41
C THR A 420 -21.52 -23.10 31.28
N VAL A 421 -22.66 -23.75 31.02
CA VAL A 421 -23.97 -23.08 31.01
C VAL A 421 -24.32 -22.57 32.42
N SER A 422 -23.96 -23.30 33.47
CA SER A 422 -24.24 -22.96 34.88
C SER A 422 -23.20 -22.03 35.51
N ASP A 423 -21.96 -22.08 35.01
CA ASP A 423 -20.84 -21.28 35.48
C ASP A 423 -20.10 -20.67 34.28
N PRO A 424 -20.64 -19.57 33.71
CA PRO A 424 -20.11 -19.00 32.49
C PRO A 424 -18.81 -18.23 32.72
N GLU A 425 -17.84 -18.43 31.83
CA GLU A 425 -16.56 -17.72 31.81
C GLU A 425 -16.41 -17.01 30.46
N ILE A 426 -16.98 -15.82 30.36
CA ILE A 426 -16.93 -15.04 29.13
C ILE A 426 -15.59 -14.34 29.01
N ARG A 427 -14.98 -14.37 27.82
CA ARG A 427 -13.78 -13.59 27.50
C ARG A 427 -13.97 -12.83 26.19
N LEU A 428 -13.32 -11.67 26.09
CA LEU A 428 -13.05 -11.02 24.80
C LEU A 428 -12.44 -12.06 23.87
N THR A 429 -13.03 -12.22 22.70
CA THR A 429 -12.52 -13.12 21.69
C THR A 429 -12.41 -12.37 20.37
N ILE A 430 -11.19 -12.24 19.87
CA ILE A 430 -10.91 -11.69 18.56
C ILE A 430 -10.68 -12.87 17.62
N LEU A 431 -11.50 -12.99 16.59
CA LEU A 431 -11.34 -13.97 15.53
C LEU A 431 -10.42 -13.36 14.47
N SER A 432 -9.26 -13.96 14.23
CA SER A 432 -8.35 -13.50 13.18
C SER A 432 -8.61 -14.23 11.86
N ASP A 433 -8.44 -13.55 10.74
CA ASP A 433 -8.53 -14.15 9.40
C ASP A 433 -7.11 -14.40 8.88
N SER A 434 -6.40 -15.32 9.53
CA SER A 434 -4.92 -15.33 9.55
C SER A 434 -4.25 -15.42 8.17
N ASN A 435 -4.88 -16.09 7.20
CA ASN A 435 -4.31 -16.25 5.86
C ASN A 435 -4.57 -15.08 4.90
N LYS A 436 -5.30 -14.04 5.30
CA LYS A 436 -5.54 -12.88 4.44
C LYS A 436 -4.41 -11.86 4.51
N ASN A 437 -3.95 -11.48 3.32
CA ASN A 437 -2.91 -10.48 3.12
C ASN A 437 -3.52 -9.08 2.99
N ILE A 438 -2.72 -8.02 3.22
CA ILE A 438 -3.11 -6.61 2.98
C ILE A 438 -3.77 -6.41 1.62
N SER A 439 -3.19 -7.01 0.57
CA SER A 439 -3.66 -6.88 -0.81
C SER A 439 -5.03 -7.52 -1.05
N SER A 440 -5.52 -8.36 -0.14
CA SER A 440 -6.88 -8.93 -0.20
C SER A 440 -7.96 -7.94 0.25
N GLY A 441 -7.57 -6.74 0.70
CA GLY A 441 -8.49 -5.71 1.17
C GLY A 441 -9.11 -5.98 2.53
N ASN A 442 -8.63 -7.01 3.27
CA ASN A 442 -9.11 -7.35 4.60
C ASN A 442 -8.06 -7.05 5.67
N HIS A 443 -8.52 -6.52 6.81
CA HIS A 443 -7.69 -5.86 7.81
C HIS A 443 -7.36 -6.71 9.05
N ALA A 444 -7.85 -7.95 9.12
CA ALA A 444 -7.92 -8.76 10.35
C ALA A 444 -6.59 -9.16 11.01
N ASN A 445 -5.44 -8.94 10.35
CA ASN A 445 -4.12 -9.28 10.89
C ASN A 445 -3.25 -8.04 11.14
N HIS A 446 -3.84 -6.85 11.16
CA HIS A 446 -3.12 -5.60 11.38
C HIS A 446 -3.19 -5.12 12.83
N PRO A 447 -2.19 -4.37 13.31
CA PRO A 447 -2.24 -3.74 14.63
C PRO A 447 -3.51 -2.89 14.83
N ILE A 448 -3.95 -2.16 13.78
CA ILE A 448 -5.17 -1.34 13.84
C ILE A 448 -6.44 -2.18 14.02
N PHE A 449 -6.49 -3.39 13.48
CA PHE A 449 -7.64 -4.27 13.69
C PHE A 449 -7.74 -4.72 15.14
N ILE A 450 -6.61 -5.01 15.79
CA ILE A 450 -6.60 -5.34 17.22
C ILE A 450 -7.07 -4.14 18.05
N TYR A 451 -6.65 -2.92 17.69
CA TYR A 451 -7.19 -1.69 18.27
C TYR A 451 -8.70 -1.55 18.07
N HIS A 452 -9.19 -1.79 16.86
CA HIS A 452 -10.61 -1.72 16.50
C HIS A 452 -11.45 -2.69 17.33
N GLU A 453 -11.05 -3.96 17.39
CA GLU A 453 -11.81 -4.98 18.12
C GLU A 453 -11.74 -4.78 19.63
N LEU A 454 -10.59 -4.33 20.16
CA LEU A 454 -10.51 -3.96 21.57
C LEU A 454 -11.37 -2.73 21.88
N PHE A 455 -11.39 -1.73 20.99
CA PHE A 455 -12.22 -0.54 21.15
C PHE A 455 -13.70 -0.91 21.27
N HIS A 456 -14.21 -1.78 20.40
CA HIS A 456 -15.61 -2.20 20.43
C HIS A 456 -16.03 -2.72 21.81
N VAL A 457 -15.19 -3.53 22.44
CA VAL A 457 -15.56 -4.09 23.74
C VAL A 457 -15.36 -3.10 24.87
N LEU A 458 -14.33 -2.25 24.80
CA LEU A 458 -14.14 -1.20 25.78
C LEU A 458 -15.24 -0.14 25.70
N GLU A 459 -15.77 0.18 24.52
CA GLU A 459 -16.95 1.05 24.40
C GLU A 459 -18.10 0.55 25.27
N TRP A 460 -18.34 -0.76 25.29
CA TRP A 460 -19.41 -1.33 26.10
C TRP A 460 -19.09 -1.36 27.60
N ALA A 461 -17.83 -1.63 27.98
CA ALA A 461 -17.36 -1.52 29.36
C ALA A 461 -17.60 -0.12 29.94
N TYR A 462 -17.51 0.90 29.09
CA TYR A 462 -17.65 2.31 29.43
C TYR A 462 -18.95 2.92 28.92
N HIS A 463 -20.00 2.15 28.60
CA HIS A 463 -21.21 2.63 27.91
C HIS A 463 -21.96 3.82 28.55
N LYS A 464 -21.65 4.19 29.80
CA LYS A 464 -22.15 5.42 30.47
C LYS A 464 -21.41 6.69 30.05
N SER A 465 -20.18 6.58 29.57
CA SER A 465 -19.46 7.74 29.04
C SER A 465 -20.18 8.26 27.80
N ASN A 466 -20.08 9.58 27.56
CA ASN A 466 -20.66 10.24 26.39
C ASN A 466 -19.87 9.90 25.12
N PHE A 467 -19.92 8.64 24.69
CA PHE A 467 -19.39 8.19 23.42
C PHE A 467 -20.35 8.48 22.28
N PRO A 468 -19.86 8.68 21.05
CA PRO A 468 -20.70 8.65 19.87
C PRO A 468 -21.13 7.19 19.61
N LYS A 469 -22.26 6.78 20.22
CA LYS A 469 -22.76 5.39 20.24
C LYS A 469 -23.31 4.86 18.90
N LYS A 470 -23.24 5.61 17.79
CA LYS A 470 -23.79 5.22 16.49
C LYS A 470 -22.66 4.87 15.53
N ASP A 471 -22.64 3.63 15.05
CA ASP A 471 -21.84 3.11 13.93
C ASP A 471 -20.49 3.80 13.72
N HIS A 472 -19.61 3.66 14.72
CA HIS A 472 -18.26 4.23 14.70
C HIS A 472 -17.28 3.66 13.65
N PRO A 473 -17.42 2.44 13.06
CA PRO A 473 -16.44 1.98 12.06
C PRO A 473 -16.38 2.86 10.80
N TYR A 474 -17.32 3.81 10.62
CA TYR A 474 -17.34 4.71 9.46
C TYR A 474 -17.65 6.17 9.84
N MET A 475 -17.51 6.54 11.12
CA MET A 475 -17.84 7.90 11.52
C MET A 475 -16.90 8.90 10.88
N ARG A 476 -17.48 9.82 10.12
CA ARG A 476 -16.71 10.90 9.49
C ARG A 476 -16.21 11.83 10.58
N LYS A 477 -15.04 12.44 10.40
CA LYS A 477 -14.47 13.40 11.37
C LYS A 477 -15.48 14.45 11.88
N LYS A 478 -16.40 14.91 11.04
CA LYS A 478 -17.47 15.87 11.40
C LYS A 478 -18.47 15.36 12.44
N GLU A 479 -18.58 14.05 12.63
CA GLU A 479 -19.46 13.37 13.58
C GLU A 479 -18.75 13.04 14.90
N TRP A 480 -17.42 13.24 14.97
CA TRP A 480 -16.66 12.99 16.19
C TRP A 480 -16.93 14.07 17.25
N PRO A 481 -16.63 13.79 18.53
CA PRO A 481 -16.63 14.81 19.57
C PRO A 481 -15.72 15.99 19.18
N LYS A 482 -16.17 17.22 19.45
CA LYS A 482 -15.48 18.45 19.05
C LYS A 482 -14.06 18.57 19.62
N ASP A 483 -13.83 17.95 20.77
CA ASP A 483 -12.53 17.94 21.44
C ASP A 483 -11.56 16.92 20.85
N TYR A 484 -12.00 16.04 19.94
CA TYR A 484 -11.13 15.05 19.31
C TYR A 484 -10.29 15.69 18.21
N GLN A 485 -9.05 15.24 18.03
CA GLN A 485 -8.15 15.63 16.95
C GLN A 485 -7.94 14.48 15.95
N GLY A 486 -7.31 14.77 14.81
CA GLY A 486 -7.02 13.76 13.77
C GLY A 486 -8.16 13.53 12.76
N ILE A 487 -7.96 12.59 11.84
CA ILE A 487 -8.86 12.33 10.68
C ILE A 487 -9.03 10.85 10.36
N THR A 488 -8.34 9.96 11.07
CA THR A 488 -8.30 8.52 10.81
C THR A 488 -8.94 7.69 11.91
N GLU A 489 -9.27 6.44 11.62
CA GLU A 489 -9.86 5.52 12.60
C GLU A 489 -8.94 5.34 13.83
N TRP A 490 -7.63 5.22 13.62
CA TRP A 490 -6.70 5.13 14.74
C TRP A 490 -6.66 6.41 15.59
N ASP A 491 -6.75 7.61 14.98
CA ASP A 491 -6.81 8.87 15.75
C ASP A 491 -8.03 8.89 16.67
N PHE A 492 -9.19 8.45 16.16
CA PHE A 492 -10.40 8.34 16.96
C PHE A 492 -10.20 7.43 18.17
N TYR A 493 -9.63 6.24 17.97
CA TYR A 493 -9.36 5.31 19.07
C TYR A 493 -8.38 5.88 20.08
N SER A 494 -7.25 6.43 19.62
CA SER A 494 -6.24 7.04 20.50
C SER A 494 -6.86 8.16 21.35
N GLU A 495 -7.66 9.03 20.74
CA GLU A 495 -8.33 10.14 21.42
C GLU A 495 -9.38 9.62 22.42
N THR A 496 -10.11 8.55 22.09
CA THR A 496 -11.04 7.93 23.03
C THR A 496 -10.32 7.32 24.23
N PHE A 497 -9.25 6.56 24.01
CA PHE A 497 -8.47 5.99 25.11
C PHE A 497 -7.98 7.08 26.05
N GLN A 498 -7.39 8.15 25.52
CA GLN A 498 -6.79 9.20 26.34
C GLN A 498 -7.82 10.11 27.02
N LYS A 499 -8.83 10.58 26.28
CA LYS A 499 -9.74 11.64 26.75
C LYS A 499 -11.00 11.13 27.42
N ARG A 500 -11.29 9.83 27.30
CA ARG A 500 -12.48 9.23 27.91
C ARG A 500 -12.07 8.13 28.88
N MET A 501 -11.49 7.04 28.39
CA MET A 501 -11.25 5.85 29.21
C MET A 501 -10.18 6.09 30.28
N MET A 502 -9.04 6.67 29.91
CA MET A 502 -7.97 6.98 30.87
C MET A 502 -8.35 8.08 31.86
N THR A 503 -9.22 9.00 31.47
CA THR A 503 -9.67 10.10 32.33
C THR A 503 -10.74 9.64 33.33
N GLU A 504 -11.65 8.76 32.91
CA GLU A 504 -12.76 8.32 33.76
C GLU A 504 -12.30 7.47 34.94
N ASP A 505 -11.45 6.47 34.69
CA ASP A 505 -11.01 5.53 35.73
C ASP A 505 -9.61 4.95 35.47
N LYS A 506 -8.83 5.59 34.60
CA LYS A 506 -7.52 5.10 34.18
C LYS A 506 -7.57 3.68 33.60
N MET A 507 -8.68 3.29 32.96
CA MET A 507 -8.90 1.95 32.43
C MET A 507 -8.85 0.83 33.51
N GLU A 508 -9.27 1.14 34.74
CA GLU A 508 -9.37 0.15 35.82
C GLU A 508 -10.54 -0.83 35.59
N ARG A 509 -11.67 -0.37 35.03
CA ARG A 509 -12.86 -1.17 34.72
C ARG A 509 -12.73 -2.08 33.49
N LEU A 510 -11.52 -2.40 33.06
CA LEU A 510 -11.24 -3.53 32.16
C LEU A 510 -11.63 -4.85 32.86
N TYR A 511 -12.92 -5.08 33.10
CA TYR A 511 -13.47 -6.25 33.78
C TYR A 511 -14.00 -7.21 32.71
N TRP A 512 -13.14 -8.13 32.28
CA TRP A 512 -13.48 -9.13 31.26
C TRP A 512 -14.23 -10.35 31.80
N PHE A 513 -14.57 -10.38 33.09
CA PHE A 513 -15.33 -11.47 33.70
C PHE A 513 -16.83 -11.27 33.47
N GLY A 514 -17.30 -11.69 32.29
CA GLY A 514 -18.72 -11.56 31.93
C GLY A 514 -19.60 -12.59 32.64
N ARG A 515 -20.65 -12.12 33.33
CA ARG A 515 -21.85 -12.94 33.58
C ARG A 515 -22.78 -12.82 32.39
N LYS A 516 -22.74 -13.78 31.45
CA LYS A 516 -23.72 -14.16 30.38
C LYS A 516 -24.37 -13.07 29.48
N GLU A 517 -24.22 -11.81 29.85
CA GLU A 517 -24.90 -10.55 29.55
C GLU A 517 -23.88 -9.41 29.82
N GLY A 518 -22.58 -9.70 29.74
CA GLY A 518 -21.50 -8.97 30.43
C GLY A 518 -21.46 -7.49 30.08
N PHE A 519 -21.14 -7.14 28.84
CA PHE A 519 -21.11 -5.73 28.45
C PHE A 519 -22.41 -5.28 27.77
N TYR A 520 -22.95 -6.11 26.87
CA TYR A 520 -24.21 -5.82 26.18
C TYR A 520 -25.40 -5.80 27.14
N GLY A 521 -25.44 -6.70 28.13
CA GLY A 521 -26.51 -6.73 29.11
C GLY A 521 -26.35 -5.70 30.22
N ILE A 522 -25.15 -5.25 30.58
CA ILE A 522 -24.98 -4.02 31.37
C ILE A 522 -25.61 -2.85 30.62
N LYS A 523 -25.23 -2.64 29.35
CA LYS A 523 -25.80 -1.57 28.50
C LYS A 523 -27.32 -1.64 28.43
N VAL A 524 -27.89 -2.80 28.10
CA VAL A 524 -29.36 -2.99 27.97
C VAL A 524 -30.08 -2.83 29.32
N LYS A 525 -29.50 -3.29 30.44
CA LYS A 525 -30.11 -3.14 31.77
C LYS A 525 -30.06 -1.71 32.28
N GLU A 526 -29.01 -0.95 31.94
CA GLU A 526 -28.85 0.43 32.38
C GLU A 526 -29.56 1.44 31.47
N GLU A 527 -29.76 1.14 30.18
CA GLU A 527 -30.60 1.96 29.27
C GLU A 527 -32.12 1.74 29.49
N LYS A 528 -32.52 0.67 30.20
CA LYS A 528 -33.92 0.40 30.60
C LYS A 528 -34.29 0.90 32.00
N LYS A 529 -33.33 1.48 32.73
CA LYS A 529 -33.54 2.17 34.02
C LYS A 529 -33.57 3.67 33.77
#